data_AF-A0A8X6NSV4-F1
#
_entry.id   AF-A0A8X6NSV4-F1
#
_cell.length_a   1.000
_cell.length_b   1.000
_cell.length_c   1.000
_cell.angle_alpha   90.00
_cell.angle_beta   90.00
_cell.angle_gamma   90.00
#
_symmetry.space_group_name_H-M   'P 1'
#
loop_
_entity.id
_entity.type
_entity.pdbx_description
1 polymer ?
#
loop_
_entity_poly.entity_id
_entity_poly.type
_entity_poly.pdbx_seq_one_letter_code
_entity_poly.pdbx_strand_id
1 'polypeptide(L)'
;DPAIEAVKGYSVYESGLEHDVFIKRSPLWEEDIFPEELRGNNVTYGKVWPHTEVAFPNFLNGITKDWWITNIVYHHKTLPFDGLWIVTIIC
;
A
#
# COMPACT_ATOMS: atom_id res chain seq x y z
N ASP A 1 -2.29 -7.00 -6.86
CA ASP A 1 -2.24 -7.43 -5.45
C ASP A 1 -2.62 -6.28 -4.53
N PRO A 2 -3.00 -6.54 -3.26
CA PRO A 2 -3.28 -5.46 -2.30
C PRO A 2 -2.03 -4.74 -1.79
N ALA A 3 -0.87 -5.42 -1.77
CA ALA A 3 0.39 -4.87 -1.30
C ALA A 3 0.95 -3.80 -2.25
N ILE A 4 1.32 -2.64 -1.72
CA ILE A 4 1.88 -1.50 -2.45
C ILE A 4 3.36 -1.37 -2.14
N GLU A 5 4.21 -1.35 -3.16
CA GLU A 5 5.65 -1.20 -3.02
C GLU A 5 6.02 0.09 -2.28
N ALA A 6 6.78 -0.02 -1.20
CA ALA A 6 7.16 1.10 -0.34
C ALA A 6 8.44 1.78 -0.85
N VAL A 7 8.37 2.40 -2.02
CA VAL A 7 9.51 3.06 -2.67
C VAL A 7 9.23 4.53 -2.96
N LYS A 8 10.24 5.37 -2.75
CA LYS A 8 10.18 6.81 -3.05
C LYS A 8 10.01 7.04 -4.56
N GLY A 9 9.18 8.02 -4.93
CA GLY A 9 8.86 8.34 -6.32
C GLY A 9 7.75 7.48 -6.91
N TYR A 10 7.20 6.52 -6.16
CA TYR A 10 6.00 5.78 -6.58
C TYR A 10 4.75 6.50 -6.09
N SER A 11 4.04 7.15 -7.02
CA SER A 11 2.88 8.00 -6.72
C SER A 11 1.77 7.31 -5.93
N VAL A 12 1.54 6.01 -6.17
CA VAL A 12 0.53 5.24 -5.44
C VAL A 12 0.95 5.12 -3.97
N TYR A 13 2.22 4.80 -3.69
CA TYR A 13 2.70 4.75 -2.31
C TYR A 13 2.67 6.11 -1.62
N GLU A 14 3.17 7.15 -2.28
CA GLU A 14 3.22 8.51 -1.71
C GLU A 14 1.82 9.07 -1.43
N SER A 15 0.87 8.91 -2.36
CA SER A 15 -0.52 9.32 -2.13
C SER A 15 -1.19 8.50 -1.03
N GLY A 16 -0.85 7.22 -0.88
CA GLY A 16 -1.34 6.39 0.21
C GLY A 16 -0.85 6.86 1.59
N LEU A 17 0.41 7.30 1.68
CA LEU A 17 0.95 7.91 2.89
C LEU A 17 0.23 9.23 3.21
N GLU A 18 0.04 10.09 2.21
CA GLU A 18 -0.66 11.38 2.36
C GLU A 18 -2.09 11.23 2.90
N HIS A 19 -2.80 10.18 2.48
CA HIS A 19 -4.20 9.94 2.84
C HIS A 19 -4.37 8.98 4.04
N ASP A 20 -3.28 8.57 4.71
CA ASP A 20 -3.27 7.65 5.87
C ASP A 20 -4.06 6.36 5.60
N VAL A 21 -3.86 5.75 4.42
CA VAL A 21 -4.66 4.59 3.98
C VAL A 21 -4.07 3.25 4.39
N PHE A 22 -2.81 3.21 4.82
CA PHE A 22 -2.11 1.97 5.13
C PHE A 22 -2.38 1.46 6.56
N ILE A 23 -2.17 0.17 6.78
CA ILE A 23 -2.24 -0.45 8.10
C ILE A 23 -1.11 0.13 8.97
N LYS A 24 -1.50 0.62 10.15
CA LYS A 24 -0.58 1.27 11.09
C LYS A 24 0.33 0.26 11.78
N ARG A 25 1.49 0.76 12.22
CA ARG A 25 2.42 -0.01 13.05
C ARG A 25 1.84 -0.20 14.44
N SER A 26 2.10 -1.36 15.04
CA SER A 26 1.80 -1.57 16.46
C SER A 26 2.68 -0.65 17.32
N PRO A 27 2.13 0.02 18.35
CA PRO A 27 2.92 0.84 19.26
C PRO A 27 3.92 0.02 20.10
N LEU A 28 3.80 -1.31 20.10
CA LEU A 28 4.71 -2.22 20.80
C LEU A 28 5.94 -2.62 19.96
N TRP A 29 5.99 -2.22 18.69
CA TRP A 29 7.06 -2.60 17.78
C TRP A 29 8.06 -1.45 17.66
N GLU A 30 9.34 -1.74 17.88
CA GLU A 30 10.43 -0.78 17.66
C GLU A 30 10.51 -0.35 16.19
N GLU A 31 10.98 0.87 15.89
CA GLU A 31 11.09 1.36 14.50
C GLU A 31 12.22 0.68 13.72
N ASP A 32 13.25 0.24 14.43
CA ASP A 32 14.46 -0.31 13.83
C ASP A 32 14.26 -1.67 13.17
N ILE A 33 13.11 -2.34 13.41
CA ILE A 33 12.70 -3.56 12.72
C ILE A 33 12.46 -3.35 11.22
N PHE A 34 12.24 -2.09 10.80
CA PHE A 34 12.07 -1.72 9.40
C PHE A 34 13.34 -1.04 8.85
N PRO A 35 13.58 -1.12 7.52
CA PRO A 35 14.66 -0.39 6.86
C PRO A 35 14.62 1.11 7.16
N GLU A 36 15.79 1.73 7.25
CA GLU A 36 15.95 3.14 7.68
C GLU A 36 15.12 4.11 6.84
N GLU A 37 15.05 3.87 5.54
CA GLU A 37 14.30 4.64 4.56
C GLU A 37 12.77 4.63 4.77
N LEU A 38 12.26 3.64 5.52
CA LEU A 38 10.84 3.51 5.84
C LEU A 38 10.50 3.95 7.26
N ARG A 39 11.51 4.20 8.10
CA ARG A 39 11.33 4.70 9.47
C ARG A 39 10.70 6.09 9.47
N GLY A 40 10.02 6.44 10.56
CA GLY A 40 9.26 7.69 10.67
C GLY A 40 7.84 7.65 10.09
N ASN A 41 7.50 6.66 9.25
CA ASN A 41 6.11 6.42 8.84
C ASN A 41 5.40 5.52 9.87
N ASN A 42 4.18 5.88 10.26
CA ASN A 42 3.37 5.05 11.15
C ASN A 42 2.66 3.92 10.37
N VAL A 43 3.43 3.07 9.70
CA VAL A 43 2.96 2.01 8.79
C VAL A 43 3.62 0.68 9.13
N THR A 44 2.87 -0.41 9.01
CA THR A 44 3.44 -1.77 9.03
C THR A 44 3.84 -2.17 7.62
N TYR A 45 5.06 -2.67 7.48
CA TYR A 45 5.58 -3.18 6.20
C TYR A 45 5.71 -4.70 6.22
N GLY A 46 5.57 -5.32 5.05
CA GLY A 46 5.83 -6.75 4.84
C GLY A 46 6.63 -6.99 3.57
N LYS A 47 6.70 -8.26 3.13
CA LYS A 47 7.32 -8.68 1.87
C LYS A 47 6.38 -9.58 1.09
N VAL A 48 6.23 -9.29 -0.20
CA VAL A 48 5.37 -10.06 -1.13
C VAL A 48 6.10 -10.12 -2.48
N TRP A 49 5.41 -9.93 -3.62
CA TRP A 49 6.00 -10.02 -4.95
C TRP A 49 7.04 -8.94 -5.26
N PRO A 50 6.86 -7.67 -4.86
CA PRO A 50 7.94 -6.70 -4.98
C PRO A 50 9.17 -7.18 -4.21
N HIS A 51 10.36 -6.92 -4.77
CA HIS A 51 11.62 -7.30 -4.13
C HIS A 51 11.89 -6.49 -2.85
N THR A 52 11.26 -5.31 -2.77
CA THR A 52 11.34 -4.39 -1.63
C THR A 52 10.13 -4.55 -0.71
N GLU A 53 10.18 -3.87 0.42
CA GLU A 53 9.11 -3.83 1.41
C GLU A 53 7.82 -3.27 0.82
N VAL A 54 6.69 -3.75 1.34
CA VAL A 54 5.35 -3.33 0.88
C VAL A 54 4.49 -2.84 2.04
N ALA A 55 3.65 -1.86 1.78
CA ALA A 55 2.59 -1.40 2.67
C ALA A 55 1.24 -2.01 2.27
N PHE A 56 0.39 -2.30 3.26
CA PHE A 56 -0.93 -2.89 3.04
C PHE A 56 -2.02 -1.85 3.30
N PRO A 57 -2.90 -1.54 2.32
CA PRO A 57 -4.05 -0.66 2.53
C PRO A 57 -5.02 -1.24 3.57
N ASN A 58 -5.51 -0.40 4.47
CA ASN A 58 -6.55 -0.72 5.43
C ASN A 58 -7.94 -0.55 4.79
N PHE A 59 -8.47 -1.62 4.21
CA PHE A 59 -9.78 -1.60 3.54
C PHE A 59 -10.98 -1.43 4.47
N LEU A 60 -10.79 -1.44 5.80
CA LEU A 60 -11.85 -1.10 6.77
C LEU A 60 -12.05 0.42 6.89
N ASN A 61 -11.09 1.22 6.44
CA ASN A 61 -11.19 2.67 6.39
C ASN A 61 -11.93 3.11 5.11
N GLY A 62 -12.94 3.95 5.26
CA GLY A 62 -13.71 4.50 4.13
C GLY A 62 -12.84 5.31 3.17
N ILE A 63 -11.84 6.04 3.66
CA ILE A 63 -10.91 6.82 2.83
C ILE A 63 -10.10 5.91 1.91
N THR A 64 -9.64 4.76 2.42
CA THR A 64 -8.89 3.77 1.63
C THR A 64 -9.70 3.26 0.44
N LYS A 65 -11.02 3.12 0.59
CA LYS A 65 -11.89 2.71 -0.50
C LYS A 65 -11.90 3.73 -1.64
N ASP A 66 -12.05 5.01 -1.31
CA ASP A 66 -12.09 6.08 -2.31
C ASP A 66 -10.72 6.26 -2.98
N TRP A 67 -9.63 6.16 -2.20
CA TRP A 67 -8.27 6.15 -2.71
C TRP A 67 -8.02 4.95 -3.66
N TRP A 68 -8.49 3.76 -3.31
CA TRP A 68 -8.36 2.56 -4.14
C TRP A 68 -9.11 2.70 -5.47
N ILE A 69 -10.36 3.18 -5.43
CA ILE A 69 -11.19 3.43 -6.61
C ILE A 69 -10.50 4.46 -7.52
N THR A 70 -9.94 5.53 -6.94
CA THR A 70 -9.26 6.59 -7.70
C THR A 70 -8.07 6.04 -8.48
N ASN A 71 -7.24 5.20 -7.85
CA ASN A 71 -6.12 4.54 -8.51
C ASN A 71 -6.56 3.60 -9.63
N ILE A 72 -7.62 2.81 -9.40
CA ILE A 72 -8.21 1.93 -10.42
C ILE A 72 -8.72 2.74 -11.62
N VAL A 73 -9.47 3.82 -11.38
CA VAL A 73 -10.02 4.68 -12.44
C VAL A 73 -8.91 5.34 -13.23
N TYR A 74 -7.85 5.80 -12.57
CA TYR A 74 -6.68 6.36 -13.23
C TYR A 74 -6.00 5.32 -14.12
N HIS A 75 -5.77 4.11 -13.60
CA HIS A 75 -5.17 3.03 -14.37
C HIS A 75 -6.03 2.59 -15.56
N HIS A 76 -7.36 2.51 -15.39
CA HIS A 76 -8.28 2.18 -16.48
C HIS A 76 -8.25 3.20 -17.63
N LYS A 77 -8.00 4.48 -17.32
CA LYS A 77 -7.84 5.53 -18.34
C LYS A 77 -6.59 5.34 -19.19
N THR A 78 -5.53 4.74 -18.64
CA THR A 78 -4.28 4.49 -19.38
C THR A 78 -4.29 3.13 -20.07
N LEU A 79 -4.88 2.12 -19.43
CA LEU A 79 -5.04 0.77 -19.95
C LEU A 79 -6.45 0.25 -19.63
N PRO A 80 -7.36 0.21 -20.62
CA PRO A 80 -8.72 -0.30 -20.41
C PRO A 80 -8.75 -1.78 -20.03
N PHE A 81 -9.68 -2.17 -19.15
CA PHE A 81 -9.91 -3.55 -18.73
C PHE A 81 -11.38 -3.78 -18.34
N ASP A 82 -11.89 -4.98 -18.58
CA ASP A 82 -13.31 -5.32 -18.31
C ASP A 82 -13.54 -5.91 -16.91
N GLY A 83 -12.47 -6.23 -16.18
CA GLY A 83 -12.56 -6.84 -14.86
C GLY A 83 -11.26 -6.72 -14.08
N LEU A 84 -11.38 -6.82 -12.76
CA LEU A 84 -10.24 -6.84 -11.83
C LEU A 84 -10.19 -8.21 -11.15
N TRP A 85 -9.02 -8.82 -11.16
CA TRP A 85 -8.74 -10.00 -10.36
C TRP A 85 -7.94 -9.61 -9.13
N ILE A 86 -8.58 -9.67 -7.96
CA ILE A 86 -7.91 -9.47 -6.68
C ILE A 86 -7.39 -10.83 -6.22
N VAL A 87 -6.07 -10.93 -6.14
CA VAL A 87 -5.37 -12.13 -5.70
C VAL A 87 -5.05 -12.05 -4.20
N THR A 88 -5.26 -13.16 -3.52
CA THR A 88 -4.73 -13.43 -2.18
C THR A 88 -3.71 -14.56 -2.33
N ILE A 89 -2.50 -14.38 -1.81
CA ILE A 89 -1.53 -15.48 -1.76
C ILE A 89 -1.94 -16.40 -0.62
N ILE A 90 -2.24 -17.65 -0.96
CA ILE A 90 -2.28 -18.74 0.02
C ILE A 90 -0.85 -19.28 0.07
N CYS A 91 -0.12 -18.93 1.13
CA CYS A 91 1.11 -19.62 1.51
C CYS A 91 0.77 -20.86 2.33
#